data_AF-A0A0B8NY31-F1
#
_entry.id   AF-A0A0B8NY31-F1
#
_cell.length_a   1.000
_cell.length_b   1.000
_cell.length_c   1.000
_cell.angle_alpha   90.00
_cell.angle_beta   90.00
_cell.angle_gamma   90.00
#
_symmetry.space_group_name_H-M   'P 1'
#
loop_
_entity.id
_entity.type
_entity.pdbx_description
1 polymer ?
#
loop_
_entity_poly.entity_id
_entity_poly.type
_entity_poly.pdbx_seq_one_letter_code
_entity_poly.pdbx_strand_id
1 'polypeptide(L)'
;MPGMLKWLKKIDDDNWFTTHGLDILLYAGLHSELVRYKVARKITEAVEEAKGEKIHKSGLKGVHIVAHSMGTAVVHDTLRKMYGSGVSDPEKKGKTYSLDPSKNKLSTLWMFANVTPLFHFFGELIDGMTSTTDPLKSVVRPAPGKKGCLYRFYDISHEYDYVSRWLRLIPLQSWMPPPSQMYEFRSIETEDFYEELTRTV
;
A
#
# COMPACT_ATOMS: atom_id res chain seq x y z
N MET A 1 -7.26 21.06 -15.53
CA MET A 1 -8.51 21.14 -14.72
C MET A 1 -9.82 20.79 -15.44
N PRO A 2 -9.99 20.85 -16.79
CA PRO A 2 -11.26 20.46 -17.43
C PRO A 2 -11.57 18.94 -17.44
N GLY A 3 -10.54 18.09 -17.43
CA GLY A 3 -10.70 16.63 -17.47
C GLY A 3 -11.24 16.01 -16.18
N MET A 4 -10.91 16.60 -15.03
CA MET A 4 -11.30 16.11 -13.70
C MET A 4 -12.81 16.27 -13.43
N LEU A 5 -13.38 17.41 -13.85
CA LEU A 5 -14.83 17.66 -13.77
C LEU A 5 -15.65 16.77 -14.73
N LYS A 6 -15.09 16.45 -15.91
CA LYS A 6 -15.70 15.48 -16.83
C LYS A 6 -15.63 14.05 -16.29
N TRP A 7 -14.57 13.70 -15.57
CA TRP A 7 -14.41 12.39 -14.92
C TRP A 7 -15.37 12.23 -13.72
N LEU A 8 -15.49 13.23 -12.84
CA LEU A 8 -16.47 13.22 -11.76
C LEU A 8 -17.90 13.01 -12.29
N LYS A 9 -18.25 13.63 -13.41
CA LYS A 9 -19.52 13.38 -14.10
C LYS A 9 -19.66 11.97 -14.65
N LYS A 10 -18.59 11.38 -15.20
CA LYS A 10 -18.64 10.04 -15.79
C LYS A 10 -18.78 8.94 -14.74
N ILE A 11 -18.30 9.16 -13.52
CA ILE A 11 -18.51 8.23 -12.39
C ILE A 11 -19.82 8.54 -11.63
N ASP A 12 -20.46 9.68 -11.88
CA ASP A 12 -21.84 9.90 -11.43
C ASP A 12 -22.83 9.07 -12.27
N ASP A 13 -22.55 8.91 -13.57
CA ASP A 13 -23.32 8.06 -14.49
C ASP A 13 -23.14 6.55 -14.26
N ASP A 14 -21.95 6.12 -13.79
CA ASP A 14 -21.66 4.72 -13.43
C ASP A 14 -21.78 4.52 -11.91
N ASN A 15 -22.67 3.63 -11.44
CA ASN A 15 -22.99 3.29 -10.04
C ASN A 15 -21.81 2.92 -9.09
N TRP A 16 -20.55 3.18 -9.46
CA TRP A 16 -19.36 2.90 -8.69
C TRP A 16 -19.27 3.74 -7.39
N PHE A 17 -19.58 5.04 -7.41
CA PHE A 17 -19.56 5.85 -6.18
C PHE A 17 -20.71 5.50 -5.22
N THR A 18 -21.88 5.14 -5.73
CA THR A 18 -23.01 4.69 -4.90
C THR A 18 -22.80 3.28 -4.34
N THR A 19 -22.12 2.39 -5.08
CA THR A 19 -21.89 0.99 -4.65
C THR A 19 -20.61 0.81 -3.84
N HIS A 20 -19.53 1.53 -4.15
CA HIS A 20 -18.22 1.40 -3.51
C HIS A 20 -17.77 2.65 -2.75
N GLY A 21 -18.36 3.81 -3.02
CA GLY A 21 -18.08 5.03 -2.25
C GLY A 21 -18.53 4.92 -0.80
N LEU A 22 -19.58 4.13 -0.52
CA LEU A 22 -19.96 3.80 0.85
C LEU A 22 -18.88 2.96 1.56
N ASP A 23 -18.26 1.99 0.88
CA ASP A 23 -17.15 1.20 1.45
C ASP A 23 -15.93 2.08 1.74
N ILE A 24 -15.62 3.03 0.83
CA ILE A 24 -14.57 4.04 1.02
C ILE A 24 -14.88 4.90 2.24
N LEU A 25 -16.10 5.42 2.37
CA LEU A 25 -16.54 6.25 3.51
C LEU A 25 -16.58 5.45 4.82
N LEU A 26 -17.03 4.19 4.80
CA LEU A 26 -17.09 3.32 5.96
C LEU A 26 -15.70 2.94 6.45
N TYR A 27 -14.77 2.64 5.54
CA TYR A 27 -13.37 2.44 5.90
C TYR A 27 -12.74 3.75 6.39
N ALA A 28 -12.86 4.83 5.63
CA ALA A 28 -12.29 6.14 5.95
C ALA A 28 -12.73 6.65 7.33
N GLY A 29 -14.04 6.63 7.61
CA GLY A 29 -14.61 7.27 8.79
C GLY A 29 -14.73 6.37 10.02
N LEU A 30 -15.34 5.18 9.89
CA LEU A 30 -15.88 4.46 11.06
C LEU A 30 -15.11 3.19 11.45
N HIS A 31 -14.58 2.45 10.48
CA HIS A 31 -14.03 1.11 10.72
C HIS A 31 -12.53 0.97 10.45
N SER A 32 -11.83 2.05 10.11
CA SER A 32 -10.39 2.00 9.78
C SER A 32 -9.55 1.33 10.85
N GLU A 33 -9.74 1.61 12.14
CA GLU A 33 -8.95 0.98 13.21
C GLU A 33 -9.19 -0.53 13.32
N LEU A 34 -10.45 -0.98 13.24
CA LEU A 34 -10.77 -2.40 13.37
C LEU A 34 -10.23 -3.21 12.17
N VAL A 35 -10.35 -2.66 10.96
CA VAL A 35 -9.79 -3.27 9.75
C VAL A 35 -8.26 -3.32 9.84
N ARG A 36 -7.62 -2.21 10.21
CA ARG A 36 -6.16 -2.15 10.41
C ARG A 36 -5.68 -3.12 11.48
N TYR A 37 -6.41 -3.28 12.58
CA TYR A 37 -6.11 -4.27 13.61
C TYR A 37 -6.11 -5.70 13.03
N LYS A 38 -7.16 -6.08 12.31
CA LYS A 38 -7.27 -7.43 11.73
C LYS A 38 -6.13 -7.71 10.74
N VAL A 39 -5.80 -6.73 9.90
CA VAL A 39 -4.69 -6.82 8.93
C VAL A 39 -3.34 -6.85 9.66
N ALA A 40 -3.12 -5.99 10.66
CA ALA A 40 -1.89 -5.93 11.44
C ALA A 40 -1.61 -7.25 12.17
N ARG A 41 -2.66 -7.88 12.71
CA ARG A 41 -2.57 -9.20 13.33
C ARG A 41 -2.07 -10.25 12.34
N LYS A 42 -2.64 -10.30 11.13
CA LYS A 42 -2.22 -11.23 10.07
C LYS A 42 -0.81 -10.98 9.57
N ILE A 43 -0.40 -9.72 9.42
CA ILE A 43 0.97 -9.37 9.05
C ILE A 43 1.94 -9.82 10.15
N THR A 44 1.59 -9.60 11.42
CA THR A 44 2.44 -10.02 12.55
C THR A 44 2.58 -11.53 12.59
N GLU A 45 1.49 -12.29 12.42
CA GLU A 45 1.52 -13.76 12.31
C GLU A 45 2.50 -14.21 11.22
N ALA A 46 2.40 -13.65 10.01
CA ALA A 46 3.30 -13.98 8.90
C ALA A 46 4.77 -13.62 9.17
N VAL A 47 5.02 -12.48 9.82
CA VAL A 47 6.37 -12.06 10.21
C VAL A 47 6.97 -13.00 11.24
N GLU A 48 6.19 -13.45 12.24
CA GLU A 48 6.66 -14.41 13.24
C GLU A 48 6.93 -15.79 12.62
N GLU A 49 6.07 -16.26 11.71
CA GLU A 49 6.28 -17.53 10.99
C GLU A 49 7.58 -17.52 10.18
N ALA A 50 7.87 -16.40 9.51
CA ALA A 50 9.08 -16.25 8.73
C ALA A 50 10.38 -16.20 9.57
N LYS A 51 10.32 -15.98 10.89
CA LYS A 51 11.52 -15.84 11.76
C LYS A 51 12.35 -17.12 11.96
N GLY A 52 11.96 -18.25 11.37
CA GLY A 52 12.71 -19.51 11.42
C GLY A 52 13.46 -19.89 10.14
N GLU A 53 13.28 -19.15 9.04
CA GLU A 53 13.69 -19.65 7.72
C GLU A 53 15.07 -19.16 7.23
N LYS A 54 15.98 -20.09 6.90
CA LYS A 54 17.32 -19.79 6.35
C LYS A 54 17.26 -19.21 4.93
N ILE A 55 17.87 -18.05 4.67
CA ILE A 55 17.94 -17.30 3.38
C ILE A 55 17.95 -18.19 2.12
N HIS A 56 17.08 -17.88 1.15
CA HIS A 56 16.89 -18.57 -0.13
C HIS A 56 17.91 -18.02 -1.12
N LYS A 57 18.38 -18.84 -2.06
CA LYS A 57 19.44 -18.48 -3.01
C LYS A 57 19.10 -17.28 -3.92
N SER A 58 17.83 -16.90 -4.04
CA SER A 58 17.34 -15.74 -4.79
C SER A 58 17.46 -14.39 -4.05
N GLY A 59 17.96 -14.37 -2.81
CA GLY A 59 18.19 -13.15 -2.03
C GLY A 59 16.93 -12.49 -1.45
N LEU A 60 15.73 -12.92 -1.86
CA LEU A 60 14.46 -12.53 -1.25
C LEU A 60 13.96 -13.65 -0.33
N LYS A 61 14.06 -13.43 0.98
CA LYS A 61 13.31 -14.18 2.00
C LYS A 61 12.54 -13.23 2.90
N GLY A 62 11.42 -13.73 3.42
CA GLY A 62 10.59 -13.01 4.37
C GLY A 62 9.16 -12.89 3.88
N VAL A 63 8.47 -11.87 4.37
CA VAL A 63 7.04 -11.70 4.13
C VAL A 63 6.80 -10.96 2.82
N HIS A 64 5.95 -11.53 1.98
CA HIS A 64 5.45 -10.95 0.74
C HIS A 64 3.98 -10.59 0.94
N ILE A 65 3.59 -9.36 0.61
CA ILE A 65 2.20 -8.92 0.73
C ILE A 65 1.65 -8.60 -0.66
N VAL A 66 0.45 -9.10 -0.95
CA VAL A 66 -0.31 -8.79 -2.16
C VAL A 66 -1.61 -8.12 -1.75
N ALA A 67 -1.90 -6.98 -2.37
CA ALA A 67 -3.10 -6.20 -2.13
C ALA A 67 -3.70 -5.77 -3.47
N HIS A 68 -5.03 -5.63 -3.51
CA HIS A 68 -5.78 -5.27 -4.70
C HIS A 68 -6.84 -4.21 -4.40
N SER A 69 -7.00 -3.23 -5.29
CA SER A 69 -8.03 -2.19 -5.20
C SER A 69 -8.00 -1.50 -3.83
N MET A 70 -9.13 -1.34 -3.13
CA MET A 70 -9.19 -0.76 -1.78
C MET A 70 -8.24 -1.42 -0.78
N GLY A 71 -7.95 -2.72 -0.94
CA GLY A 71 -6.98 -3.43 -0.11
C GLY A 71 -5.59 -2.78 -0.13
N THR A 72 -5.20 -2.08 -1.20
CA THR A 72 -3.89 -1.39 -1.27
C THR A 72 -3.82 -0.23 -0.28
N ALA A 73 -4.89 0.56 -0.15
CA ALA A 73 -5.00 1.63 0.84
C ALA A 73 -4.99 1.07 2.27
N VAL A 74 -5.77 0.01 2.51
CA VAL A 74 -5.82 -0.67 3.82
C VAL A 74 -4.44 -1.17 4.25
N VAL A 75 -3.76 -1.91 3.37
CA VAL A 75 -2.44 -2.47 3.64
C VAL A 75 -1.43 -1.35 3.85
N HIS A 76 -1.41 -0.33 2.98
CA HIS A 76 -0.49 0.79 3.10
C HIS A 76 -0.66 1.52 4.44
N ASP A 77 -1.90 1.86 4.83
CA ASP A 77 -2.17 2.52 6.11
C ASP A 77 -1.80 1.65 7.31
N THR A 78 -2.10 0.35 7.23
CA THR A 78 -1.78 -0.61 8.29
C THR A 78 -0.27 -0.68 8.48
N LEU A 79 0.49 -0.88 7.39
CA LEU A 79 1.94 -0.93 7.42
C LEU A 79 2.53 0.37 7.95
N ARG A 80 2.05 1.53 7.46
CA ARG A 80 2.50 2.84 7.95
C ARG A 80 2.34 2.95 9.46
N LYS A 81 1.18 2.56 10.00
CA LYS A 81 0.96 2.57 11.46
C LYS A 81 1.86 1.57 12.17
N MET A 82 1.96 0.32 11.72
CA MET A 82 2.79 -0.70 12.36
C MET A 82 4.27 -0.30 12.46
N TYR A 83 4.84 0.32 11.43
CA TYR A 83 6.22 0.82 11.42
C TYR A 83 6.40 2.23 12.01
N GLY A 84 5.31 2.84 12.50
CA GLY A 84 5.28 4.17 13.10
C GLY A 84 4.74 4.12 14.53
N SER A 85 3.50 4.57 14.72
CA SER A 85 2.84 4.67 16.05
C SER A 85 2.36 3.34 16.64
N GLY A 86 2.36 2.26 15.84
CA GLY A 86 1.72 0.99 16.15
C GLY A 86 0.20 0.99 15.90
N VAL A 87 -0.37 -0.22 15.87
CA VAL A 87 -1.81 -0.48 15.77
C VAL A 87 -2.30 -1.13 17.05
N SER A 88 -3.22 -0.50 17.78
CA SER A 88 -3.72 -1.00 19.07
C SER A 88 -4.66 -2.19 18.90
N ASP A 89 -4.58 -3.15 19.82
CA ASP A 89 -5.53 -4.26 19.94
C ASP A 89 -6.79 -3.76 20.67
N PRO A 90 -7.98 -3.77 20.03
CA PRO A 90 -9.21 -3.29 20.67
C PRO A 90 -9.69 -4.23 21.78
N GLU A 91 -9.28 -5.51 21.76
CA GLU A 91 -9.70 -6.52 22.75
C GLU A 91 -8.73 -6.60 23.94
N LYS A 92 -7.48 -6.16 23.77
CA LYS A 92 -6.42 -6.27 24.78
C LYS A 92 -5.78 -4.91 25.06
N LYS A 93 -6.26 -4.24 26.10
CA LYS A 93 -5.75 -2.92 26.53
C LYS A 93 -4.22 -2.97 26.74
N GLY A 94 -3.50 -2.10 26.02
CA GLY A 94 -2.05 -1.97 26.10
C GLY A 94 -1.24 -2.88 25.15
N LYS A 95 -1.90 -3.79 24.41
CA LYS A 95 -1.24 -4.54 23.33
C LYS A 95 -1.27 -3.72 22.04
N THR A 96 -0.10 -3.55 21.43
CA THR A 96 0.05 -2.82 20.16
C THR A 96 0.87 -3.66 19.19
N TYR A 97 0.40 -3.80 17.95
CA TYR A 97 1.14 -4.40 16.85
C TYR A 97 2.08 -3.34 16.26
N SER A 98 3.38 -3.55 16.41
CA SER A 98 4.44 -2.67 15.91
C SER A 98 5.59 -3.48 15.33
N LEU A 99 6.21 -2.95 14.28
CA LEU A 99 7.34 -3.56 13.58
C LEU A 99 8.48 -2.56 13.47
N ASP A 100 9.73 -3.04 13.53
CA ASP A 100 10.92 -2.21 13.36
C ASP A 100 11.39 -2.28 11.88
N PRO A 101 11.50 -1.15 11.16
CA PRO A 101 11.89 -1.16 9.75
C PRO A 101 13.33 -1.65 9.49
N SER A 102 14.17 -1.76 10.53
CA SER A 102 15.51 -2.37 10.42
C SER A 102 15.53 -3.87 10.70
N LYS A 103 14.59 -4.39 11.50
CA LYS A 103 14.59 -5.80 11.93
C LYS A 103 13.55 -6.64 11.19
N ASN A 104 12.47 -5.99 10.75
CA ASN A 104 11.30 -6.64 10.20
C ASN A 104 10.99 -6.08 8.81
N LYS A 105 12.00 -5.95 7.93
CA LYS A 105 11.72 -5.55 6.55
C LYS A 105 10.89 -6.60 5.82
N LEU A 106 9.90 -6.16 5.06
CA LEU A 106 9.13 -7.02 4.16
C LEU A 106 9.86 -7.16 2.82
N SER A 107 9.80 -8.35 2.25
CA SER A 107 10.50 -8.71 1.02
C SER A 107 9.89 -7.97 -0.17
N THR A 108 8.58 -8.09 -0.37
CA THR A 108 7.91 -7.42 -1.48
C THR A 108 6.51 -6.97 -1.08
N LEU A 109 6.08 -5.84 -1.63
CA LEU A 109 4.70 -5.38 -1.58
C LEU A 109 4.17 -5.22 -3.01
N TRP A 110 3.10 -5.95 -3.34
CA TRP A 110 2.44 -5.92 -4.64
C TRP A 110 1.09 -5.24 -4.50
N MET A 111 0.92 -4.13 -5.20
CA MET A 111 -0.27 -3.30 -5.18
C MET A 111 -0.94 -3.34 -6.56
N PHE A 112 -1.97 -4.15 -6.70
CA PHE A 112 -2.76 -4.23 -7.93
C PHE A 112 -3.92 -3.24 -7.88
N ALA A 113 -4.17 -2.52 -8.98
CA ALA A 113 -5.23 -1.51 -9.05
C ALA A 113 -5.12 -0.51 -7.88
N ASN A 114 -3.93 0.07 -7.71
CA ASN A 114 -3.59 0.80 -6.50
C ASN A 114 -4.37 2.10 -6.34
N VAL A 115 -5.19 2.17 -5.28
CA VAL A 115 -6.02 3.34 -4.95
C VAL A 115 -5.50 4.14 -3.76
N THR A 116 -4.31 3.85 -3.23
CA THR A 116 -3.76 4.62 -2.10
C THR A 116 -3.70 6.13 -2.37
N PRO A 117 -3.29 6.60 -3.58
CA PRO A 117 -3.32 8.04 -3.89
C PRO A 117 -4.73 8.64 -3.89
N LEU A 118 -5.74 7.88 -4.31
CA LEU A 118 -7.14 8.31 -4.28
C LEU A 118 -7.63 8.52 -2.84
N PHE A 119 -7.29 7.61 -1.92
CA PHE A 119 -7.64 7.75 -0.50
C PHE A 119 -6.94 8.93 0.16
N HIS A 120 -5.69 9.22 -0.21
CA HIS A 120 -5.01 10.43 0.25
C HIS A 120 -5.72 11.70 -0.25
N PHE A 121 -6.08 11.75 -1.54
CA PHE A 121 -6.83 12.86 -2.12
C PHE A 121 -8.18 13.08 -1.44
N PHE A 122 -8.97 12.03 -1.23
CA PHE A 122 -10.24 12.16 -0.50
C PHE A 122 -10.05 12.55 0.96
N GLY A 123 -8.98 12.09 1.61
CA GLY A 123 -8.61 12.50 2.96
C GLY A 123 -8.30 13.98 3.09
N GLU A 124 -7.60 14.54 2.11
CA GLU A 124 -7.33 15.98 2.02
C GLU A 124 -8.60 16.78 1.72
N LEU A 125 -9.48 16.26 0.87
CA LEU A 125 -10.70 16.94 0.46
C LEU A 125 -11.76 16.99 1.57
N ILE A 126 -11.85 15.95 2.41
CA ILE A 126 -12.87 15.80 3.45
C ILE A 126 -12.28 16.10 4.84
N ASP A 127 -11.54 17.22 4.95
CA ASP A 127 -11.00 17.81 6.18
C ASP A 127 -10.52 16.79 7.24
N GLY A 128 -9.61 15.89 6.85
CA GLY A 128 -8.93 15.01 7.79
C GLY A 128 -9.73 13.80 8.29
N MET A 129 -10.85 13.44 7.64
CA MET A 129 -11.58 12.19 7.96
C MET A 129 -10.70 10.94 7.90
N THR A 130 -9.61 10.96 7.12
CA THR A 130 -8.65 9.87 7.08
C THR A 130 -7.27 10.32 7.57
N SER A 131 -6.69 9.53 8.46
CA SER A 131 -5.27 9.61 8.86
C SER A 131 -4.33 9.15 7.72
N THR A 132 -4.66 9.41 6.47
CA THR A 132 -3.88 8.98 5.30
C THR A 132 -2.79 9.99 5.04
N THR A 133 -1.58 9.72 5.56
CA THR A 133 -0.39 10.48 5.15
C THR A 133 -0.08 10.22 3.70
N ASP A 134 0.35 11.27 3.01
CA ASP A 134 0.92 11.24 1.67
C ASP A 134 1.72 9.93 1.44
N PRO A 135 1.27 9.05 0.52
CA PRO A 135 1.94 7.78 0.28
C PRO A 135 3.39 7.98 -0.18
N LEU A 136 3.71 9.12 -0.80
CA LEU A 136 5.06 9.48 -1.21
C LEU A 136 5.99 9.86 -0.05
N LYS A 137 5.44 10.17 1.13
CA LYS A 137 6.21 10.46 2.35
C LYS A 137 6.15 9.34 3.38
N SER A 138 5.43 8.26 3.07
CA SER A 138 5.25 7.10 3.93
C SER A 138 6.56 6.32 4.14
N VAL A 139 6.66 5.64 5.28
CA VAL A 139 7.69 4.61 5.53
C VAL A 139 7.45 3.34 4.70
N VAL A 140 6.26 3.21 4.11
CA VAL A 140 5.88 2.09 3.23
C VAL A 140 6.45 2.29 1.84
N ARG A 141 7.77 2.14 1.76
CA ARG A 141 8.56 2.28 0.54
C ARG A 141 9.83 1.45 0.63
N PRO A 142 10.45 1.12 -0.52
CA PRO A 142 11.82 0.66 -0.54
C PRO A 142 12.77 1.81 -0.19
N ALA A 143 13.61 1.60 0.82
CA ALA A 143 14.69 2.52 1.19
C ALA A 143 15.65 1.82 2.17
N PRO A 144 16.95 2.14 2.19
CA PRO A 144 17.90 1.52 3.11
C PRO A 144 17.67 1.92 4.58
N GLY A 145 18.03 1.02 5.50
CA GLY A 145 17.96 1.25 6.95
C GLY A 145 16.54 1.49 7.46
N LYS A 146 16.38 2.46 8.37
CA LYS A 146 15.09 2.82 9.00
C LYS A 146 14.16 3.68 8.13
N LYS A 147 14.58 4.07 6.92
CA LYS A 147 13.88 5.04 6.08
C LYS A 147 12.71 4.44 5.27
N GLY A 148 12.64 3.11 5.21
CA GLY A 148 11.60 2.37 4.51
C GLY A 148 11.48 0.94 5.03
N CYS A 149 10.28 0.36 5.00
CA CYS A 149 10.02 -0.96 5.55
C CYS A 149 10.06 -2.10 4.51
N LEU A 150 10.35 -1.81 3.25
CA LEU A 150 10.33 -2.78 2.14
C LEU A 150 11.72 -2.97 1.53
N TYR A 151 11.92 -4.11 0.87
CA TYR A 151 13.00 -4.31 -0.11
C TYR A 151 12.53 -4.03 -1.53
N ARG A 152 11.31 -4.45 -1.90
CA ARG A 152 10.73 -4.14 -3.22
C ARG A 152 9.26 -3.75 -3.14
N PHE A 153 8.83 -2.89 -4.06
CA PHE A 153 7.47 -2.41 -4.22
C PHE A 153 7.08 -2.52 -5.69
N TYR A 154 5.97 -3.20 -5.95
CA TYR A 154 5.40 -3.40 -7.28
C TYR A 154 4.03 -2.72 -7.33
N ASP A 155 3.90 -1.69 -8.16
CA ASP A 155 2.66 -0.97 -8.43
C ASP A 155 2.11 -1.42 -9.78
N ILE A 156 1.02 -2.19 -9.76
CA ILE A 156 0.48 -2.85 -10.94
C ILE A 156 -0.84 -2.17 -11.32
N SER A 157 -0.90 -1.67 -12.56
CA SER A 157 -2.08 -1.00 -13.10
C SER A 157 -2.57 -1.67 -14.38
N HIS A 158 -3.89 -1.74 -14.56
CA HIS A 158 -4.49 -2.23 -15.80
C HIS A 158 -4.79 -1.05 -16.74
N GLU A 159 -4.70 -1.24 -18.05
CA GLU A 159 -4.96 -0.18 -19.04
C GLU A 159 -6.39 0.41 -18.95
N TYR A 160 -7.38 -0.42 -18.64
CA TYR A 160 -8.77 -0.05 -18.36
C TYR A 160 -9.08 0.33 -16.91
N ASP A 161 -8.11 0.30 -15.99
CA ASP A 161 -8.33 0.80 -14.64
C ASP A 161 -8.12 2.32 -14.62
N TYR A 162 -9.20 3.03 -14.88
CA TYR A 162 -9.21 4.49 -14.90
C TYR A 162 -8.91 5.12 -13.54
N VAL A 163 -9.07 4.42 -12.42
CA VAL A 163 -8.77 4.99 -11.10
C VAL A 163 -7.26 5.00 -10.87
N SER A 164 -6.60 3.86 -11.05
CA SER A 164 -5.15 3.77 -10.85
C SER A 164 -4.34 4.48 -11.93
N ARG A 165 -4.86 4.59 -13.17
CA ARG A 165 -4.16 5.33 -14.25
C ARG A 165 -4.09 6.83 -14.02
N TRP A 166 -5.12 7.44 -13.47
CA TRP A 166 -5.17 8.90 -13.31
C TRP A 166 -4.42 9.37 -12.06
N LEU A 167 -4.25 8.48 -11.08
CA LEU A 167 -3.56 8.74 -9.83
C LEU A 167 -2.45 7.70 -9.59
N ARG A 168 -1.52 7.57 -10.54
CA ARG A 168 -0.36 6.68 -10.39
C ARG A 168 0.56 7.13 -9.25
N LEU A 169 1.08 6.17 -8.50
CA LEU A 169 2.09 6.45 -7.48
C LEU A 169 3.45 6.64 -8.17
N ILE A 170 3.86 7.90 -8.35
CA ILE A 170 5.16 8.22 -8.93
C ILE A 170 6.17 8.41 -7.80
N PRO A 171 7.15 7.51 -7.61
CA PRO A 171 8.08 7.61 -6.49
C PRO A 171 8.91 8.89 -6.59
N LEU A 172 9.11 9.57 -5.46
CA LEU A 172 9.96 10.74 -5.40
C LEU A 172 11.43 10.33 -5.57
N GLN A 173 12.24 11.18 -6.21
CA GLN A 173 13.71 11.03 -6.26
C GLN A 173 14.35 10.85 -4.87
N SER A 174 13.67 11.31 -3.81
CA SER A 174 14.11 11.19 -2.42
C SER A 174 13.96 9.78 -1.83
N TRP A 175 13.27 8.85 -2.49
CA TRP A 175 13.12 7.48 -2.02
C TRP A 175 14.47 6.76 -2.06
N MET A 176 15.14 6.82 -3.22
CA MET A 176 16.40 6.12 -3.48
C MET A 176 17.16 6.79 -4.63
N PRO A 177 18.50 6.62 -4.75
CA PRO A 177 19.23 7.08 -5.92
C PRO A 177 18.75 6.39 -7.21
N PRO A 178 18.83 7.06 -8.39
CA PRO A 178 18.20 6.62 -9.64
C PRO A 178 18.48 5.17 -10.08
N PRO A 179 19.70 4.62 -9.92
CA PRO A 179 19.96 3.23 -10.33
C PRO A 179 19.17 2.22 -9.48
N SER A 180 19.01 2.48 -8.19
CA SER A 180 18.37 1.57 -7.25
C SER A 180 16.83 1.70 -7.30
N GLN A 181 16.30 2.87 -7.64
CA GLN A 181 14.86 3.07 -7.83
C GLN A 181 14.28 2.09 -8.84
N MET A 182 15.01 1.81 -9.93
CA MET A 182 14.57 0.86 -10.94
C MET A 182 14.41 -0.55 -10.34
N TYR A 183 15.35 -1.04 -9.54
CA TYR A 183 15.30 -2.43 -9.05
C TYR A 183 14.34 -2.65 -7.87
N GLU A 184 14.12 -1.63 -7.06
CA GLU A 184 13.34 -1.77 -5.83
C GLU A 184 11.91 -1.21 -5.95
N PHE A 185 11.63 -0.30 -6.88
CA PHE A 185 10.27 0.13 -7.21
C PHE A 185 9.98 -0.14 -8.69
N ARG A 186 8.91 -0.87 -8.96
CA ARG A 186 8.45 -1.17 -10.33
C ARG A 186 6.99 -0.75 -10.49
N SER A 187 6.73 0.11 -11.47
CA SER A 187 5.37 0.33 -11.98
C SER A 187 5.21 -0.54 -13.22
N ILE A 188 4.22 -1.43 -13.21
CA ILE A 188 4.02 -2.46 -14.23
C ILE A 188 2.60 -2.33 -14.77
N GLU A 189 2.46 -2.34 -16.08
CA GLU A 189 1.15 -2.49 -16.72
C GLU A 189 0.81 -3.99 -16.80
N THR A 190 -0.46 -4.34 -16.62
CA THR A 190 -0.86 -5.76 -16.58
C THR A 190 -0.51 -6.53 -17.85
N GLU A 191 -0.39 -5.85 -18.99
CA GLU A 191 0.11 -6.44 -20.24
C GLU A 191 1.56 -6.94 -20.14
N ASP A 192 2.41 -6.22 -19.41
CA ASP A 192 3.82 -6.53 -19.19
C ASP A 192 4.06 -7.46 -17.99
N PHE A 193 3.00 -7.78 -17.24
CA PHE A 193 3.12 -8.50 -15.96
C PHE A 193 3.73 -9.89 -16.13
N TYR A 194 3.37 -10.61 -17.20
CA TYR A 194 3.93 -11.93 -17.49
C TYR A 194 5.42 -11.86 -17.81
N GLU A 195 5.86 -10.84 -18.57
CA GLU A 195 7.28 -10.64 -18.87
C GLU A 195 8.08 -10.34 -17.61
N GLU A 196 7.56 -9.50 -16.72
CA GLU A 196 8.26 -9.12 -15.49
C GLU A 196 8.33 -10.27 -14.46
N LEU A 197 7.29 -11.13 -14.41
CA LEU A 197 7.35 -12.37 -13.62
C LEU A 197 8.50 -13.28 -14.06
N THR A 198 8.70 -13.44 -15.37
CA THR A 198 9.80 -14.28 -15.90
C THR A 198 11.19 -13.70 -15.67
N ARG A 199 11.32 -12.40 -15.39
CA ARG A 199 12.60 -11.75 -15.03
C ARG A 199 12.93 -11.85 -13.55
N THR A 200 11.95 -12.14 -12.70
CA THR A 200 12.08 -12.07 -11.23
C THR A 200 12.31 -13.44 -10.58
N VAL A 201 12.01 -14.54 -11.29
CA VAL A 201 12.22 -15.94 -10.89
C VAL A 201 13.54 -16.46 -11.45
#